data_AF-A0AAE0CW01-F1
#
_entry.id   AF-A0AAE0CW01-F1
#
_cell.length_a   1.000
_cell.length_b   1.000
_cell.length_c   1.000
_cell.angle_alpha   90.00
_cell.angle_beta   90.00
_cell.angle_gamma   90.00
#
_symmetry.space_group_name_H-M   'P 1'
#
loop_
_entity.id
_entity.type
_entity.pdbx_description
1 polymer ?
#
loop_
_entity_poly.entity_id
_entity_poly.type
_entity_poly.pdbx_seq_one_letter_code
_entity_poly.pdbx_strand_id
1 'polypeptide(L)'
;MRFFILCGNKRSSQVHPVGGYKKFLNRNELKGKKLGVVRNLFNSGNVSTVIPAFEHHLDTLRQSGATVVDNLEISSVDVISNPSKSGELTAMLAGFKTSVNDYLKDLVSSLVRSLADIIAFNQQNDALVSM
;
A
#
# COMPACT_ATOMS: atom_id res chain seq x y z
N MET A 1 -10.16 24.11 -17.97
CA MET A 1 -9.68 22.73 -17.68
C MET A 1 -9.52 22.60 -16.17
N ARG A 2 -10.46 21.98 -15.45
CA ARG A 2 -10.37 21.78 -13.99
C ARG A 2 -9.81 20.37 -13.74
N PHE A 3 -8.57 20.29 -13.28
CA PHE A 3 -8.04 19.07 -12.69
C PHE A 3 -8.75 18.85 -11.35
N PHE A 4 -9.69 17.89 -11.32
CA PHE A 4 -10.21 17.34 -10.08
C PHE A 4 -9.27 16.21 -9.64
N ILE A 5 -8.36 16.50 -8.70
CA ILE A 5 -7.85 15.47 -7.80
C ILE A 5 -8.92 15.35 -6.70
N LEU A 6 -9.85 14.42 -6.89
CA LEU A 6 -10.84 14.03 -5.88
C LEU A 6 -10.16 13.09 -4.87
N CYS A 7 -9.65 13.65 -3.77
CA CYS A 7 -9.45 12.88 -2.55
C CYS A 7 -10.61 13.21 -1.60
N GLY A 8 -11.42 12.21 -1.26
CA GLY A 8 -12.52 12.34 -0.30
C GLY A 8 -13.91 12.44 -0.90
N ASN A 9 -14.41 11.37 -1.53
CA ASN A 9 -15.85 11.22 -1.75
C ASN A 9 -16.44 10.34 -0.65
N LYS A 10 -17.24 10.95 0.23
CA LYS A 10 -18.12 10.32 1.26
C LYS A 10 -19.27 9.52 0.60
N ARG A 11 -18.97 8.70 -0.41
CA ARG A 11 -19.89 7.70 -0.99
C ARG A 11 -19.08 6.53 -1.54
N SER A 12 -18.50 5.73 -0.64
CA SER A 12 -18.22 4.34 -0.97
C SER A 12 -19.48 3.54 -0.65
N SER A 13 -20.46 3.57 -1.55
CA SER A 13 -21.41 2.45 -1.62
C SER A 13 -20.63 1.27 -2.21
N GLN A 14 -19.78 0.66 -1.38
CA GLN A 14 -19.06 -0.54 -1.76
C GLN A 14 -20.11 -1.57 -2.16
N VAL A 15 -20.11 -1.94 -3.43
CA VAL A 15 -20.85 -3.10 -3.92
C VAL A 15 -20.12 -4.31 -3.38
N HIS A 16 -20.43 -4.68 -2.15
CA HIS A 16 -19.90 -5.90 -1.57
C HIS A 16 -20.55 -7.08 -2.29
N PRO A 17 -19.78 -8.13 -2.61
CA PRO A 17 -20.37 -9.34 -3.13
C PRO A 17 -21.45 -9.84 -2.16
N VAL A 18 -22.61 -10.23 -2.69
CA VAL A 18 -23.64 -10.92 -1.90
C VAL A 18 -22.98 -12.13 -1.21
N GLY A 19 -23.07 -12.21 0.13
CA GLY A 19 -22.39 -13.22 0.96
C GLY A 19 -20.97 -12.84 1.45
N GLY A 20 -20.49 -11.63 1.14
CA GLY A 20 -19.18 -11.14 1.56
C GLY A 20 -18.01 -11.80 0.83
N TYR A 21 -16.78 -11.41 1.17
CA TYR A 21 -15.57 -11.93 0.54
C TYR A 21 -15.19 -13.35 1.00
N LYS A 22 -15.74 -13.83 2.12
CA LYS A 22 -15.47 -15.18 2.65
C LYS A 22 -15.78 -16.29 1.64
N LYS A 23 -16.75 -16.07 0.76
CA LYS A 23 -17.14 -17.04 -0.28
C LYS A 23 -16.03 -17.34 -1.30
N PHE A 24 -15.02 -16.47 -1.41
CA PHE A 24 -13.87 -16.67 -2.29
C PHE A 24 -12.71 -17.40 -1.59
N LEU A 25 -12.83 -17.70 -0.29
CA LEU A 25 -11.83 -18.47 0.45
C LEU A 25 -12.00 -19.96 0.17
N ASN A 26 -11.34 -20.43 -0.88
CA ASN A 26 -11.35 -21.84 -1.26
C ASN A 26 -9.91 -22.36 -1.41
N ARG A 27 -9.64 -23.50 -0.75
CA ARG A 27 -8.32 -24.13 -0.68
C ARG A 27 -7.74 -24.50 -2.05
N ASN A 28 -8.60 -24.70 -3.05
CA ASN A 28 -8.21 -25.15 -4.38
C ASN A 28 -8.16 -24.00 -5.42
N GLU A 29 -8.32 -22.73 -5.00
CA GLU A 29 -8.42 -21.59 -5.93
C GLU A 29 -7.15 -21.32 -6.73
N LEU A 30 -5.99 -21.80 -6.27
CA LEU A 30 -4.72 -21.63 -6.99
C LEU A 30 -4.62 -22.52 -8.23
N LYS A 31 -5.44 -23.57 -8.34
CA LYS A 31 -5.42 -24.47 -9.49
C LYS A 31 -5.73 -23.72 -10.78
N GLY A 32 -4.80 -23.76 -11.72
CA GLY A 32 -4.90 -23.10 -13.02
C GLY A 32 -4.68 -21.57 -13.00
N LYS A 33 -4.33 -20.98 -11.86
CA LYS A 33 -3.98 -19.55 -11.78
C LYS A 33 -2.55 -19.34 -12.27
N LYS A 34 -2.31 -18.23 -12.97
CA LYS A 34 -0.97 -17.82 -13.41
C LYS A 34 -0.49 -16.68 -12.51
N LEU A 35 0.67 -16.87 -11.87
CA LEU A 35 1.27 -15.93 -10.93
C LEU A 35 2.62 -15.47 -11.48
N GLY A 36 2.77 -14.17 -11.75
CA GLY A 36 4.02 -13.57 -12.23
C GLY A 36 4.91 -13.14 -11.07
N VAL A 37 6.20 -13.47 -11.12
CA VAL A 37 7.19 -13.09 -10.11
C VAL A 37 8.12 -12.02 -10.65
N VAL A 38 8.08 -10.83 -10.04
CA VAL A 38 8.94 -9.69 -10.42
C VAL A 38 10.13 -9.62 -9.47
N ARG A 39 11.21 -10.36 -9.78
CA ARG A 39 12.37 -10.52 -8.88
C ARG A 39 13.05 -9.21 -8.51
N ASN A 40 13.08 -8.24 -9.43
CA ASN A 40 13.75 -6.95 -9.23
C ASN A 40 13.18 -6.12 -8.07
N LEU A 41 11.93 -6.36 -7.65
CA LEU A 41 11.32 -5.67 -6.51
C LEU A 41 11.77 -6.25 -5.15
N PHE A 42 12.30 -7.46 -5.14
CA PHE A 42 12.66 -8.21 -3.93
C PHE A 42 14.17 -8.41 -3.78
N ASN A 43 14.97 -7.69 -4.58
CA ASN A 43 16.43 -7.70 -4.48
C ASN A 43 16.93 -6.82 -3.32
N SER A 44 16.32 -6.97 -2.14
CA SER A 44 16.79 -6.33 -0.91
C SER A 44 18.00 -7.12 -0.42
N GLY A 45 19.18 -6.52 -0.56
CA GLY A 45 20.50 -7.11 -0.33
C GLY A 45 20.52 -8.34 0.58
N ASN A 46 20.79 -9.51 -0.02
CA ASN A 46 21.17 -10.79 0.59
C ASN A 46 20.91 -10.95 2.10
N VAL A 47 19.65 -10.86 2.52
CA VAL A 47 19.26 -11.39 3.82
C VAL A 47 19.18 -12.90 3.64
N SER A 48 20.14 -13.63 4.21
CA SER A 48 20.38 -15.06 3.96
C SER A 48 19.16 -15.96 4.13
N THR A 49 18.13 -15.51 4.86
CA THR A 49 16.88 -16.24 5.13
C THR A 49 15.74 -15.91 4.18
N VAL A 50 15.75 -14.74 3.53
CA VAL A 50 14.62 -14.27 2.70
C VAL A 50 14.55 -15.01 1.37
N ILE A 51 15.70 -15.20 0.71
CA ILE A 51 15.73 -15.88 -0.60
C ILE A 51 15.27 -17.35 -0.48
N PRO A 52 15.79 -18.18 0.45
CA PRO A 52 15.33 -19.56 0.58
C PRO A 52 13.85 -19.65 0.97
N ALA A 53 13.38 -18.78 1.86
CA ALA A 53 11.97 -18.74 2.20
C ALA A 53 11.11 -18.37 0.99
N PHE A 54 11.51 -17.37 0.20
CA PHE A 54 10.78 -16.96 -0.99
C PHE A 54 10.65 -18.11 -2.00
N GLU A 55 11.75 -18.79 -2.33
CA GLU A 55 11.75 -19.93 -3.25
C GLU A 55 10.87 -21.09 -2.73
N HIS A 56 10.94 -21.40 -1.43
CA HIS A 56 10.08 -22.41 -0.81
C HIS A 56 8.58 -22.08 -0.97
N HIS A 57 8.20 -20.80 -0.85
CA HIS A 57 6.81 -20.38 -1.05
C HIS A 57 6.40 -20.46 -2.53
N LEU A 58 7.29 -20.17 -3.48
CA LEU A 58 6.99 -20.37 -4.90
C LEU A 58 6.70 -21.85 -5.21
N ASP A 59 7.45 -22.78 -4.62
CA ASP A 59 7.20 -24.21 -4.77
C ASP A 59 5.87 -24.64 -4.15
N THR A 60 5.52 -24.08 -2.99
CA THR A 60 4.21 -24.31 -2.36
C THR A 60 3.06 -23.85 -3.29
N LEU A 61 3.22 -22.72 -3.97
CA LEU A 61 2.24 -22.22 -4.95
C LEU A 61 2.13 -23.15 -6.16
N ARG A 62 3.26 -23.64 -6.69
CA ARG A 62 3.30 -24.63 -7.78
C ARG A 62 2.59 -25.93 -7.40
N GLN A 63 2.89 -26.46 -6.22
CA GLN A 63 2.26 -27.68 -5.67
C GLN A 63 0.75 -27.50 -5.49
N SER A 64 0.30 -26.29 -5.19
CA SER A 64 -1.13 -25.94 -5.09
C SER A 64 -1.83 -25.78 -6.45
N GLY A 65 -1.14 -26.06 -7.56
CA GLY A 65 -1.68 -26.07 -8.91
C GLY A 65 -1.60 -24.73 -9.65
N ALA A 66 -0.89 -23.74 -9.11
CA ALA A 66 -0.62 -22.49 -9.83
C ALA A 66 0.54 -22.65 -10.81
N THR A 67 0.45 -21.97 -11.94
CA THR A 67 1.59 -21.76 -12.84
C THR A 67 2.34 -20.51 -12.39
N VAL A 68 3.55 -20.70 -11.87
CA VAL A 68 4.44 -19.58 -11.51
C VAL A 68 5.29 -19.20 -12.73
N VAL A 69 5.06 -18.00 -13.26
CA VAL A 69 5.86 -17.39 -14.32
C VAL A 69 6.95 -16.56 -13.66
N ASP A 70 8.16 -17.11 -13.68
CA ASP A 70 9.28 -16.52 -12.96
C ASP A 70 10.01 -15.46 -13.78
N ASN A 71 10.72 -14.56 -13.08
CA ASN A 71 11.53 -13.49 -13.65
C ASN A 71 10.76 -12.59 -14.64
N LEU A 72 9.52 -12.26 -14.29
CA LEU A 72 8.71 -11.32 -15.05
C LEU A 72 9.31 -9.91 -14.94
N GLU A 73 9.52 -9.28 -16.09
CA GLU A 73 9.98 -7.91 -16.17
C GLU A 73 8.81 -6.94 -16.33
N ILE A 74 8.80 -5.89 -15.53
CA ILE A 74 7.91 -4.75 -15.69
C ILE A 74 8.74 -3.59 -16.24
N SER A 75 8.31 -3.02 -17.36
CA SER A 75 8.96 -1.85 -17.94
C SER A 75 8.98 -0.68 -16.95
N SER A 76 10.13 0.00 -16.83
CA SER A 76 10.32 1.14 -15.92
C SER A 76 10.06 0.82 -14.44
N VAL A 77 10.24 -0.43 -14.01
CA VAL A 77 10.07 -0.85 -12.61
C VAL A 77 10.97 -0.07 -11.65
N ASP A 78 12.14 0.39 -12.09
CA ASP A 78 13.05 1.23 -11.31
C ASP A 78 12.52 2.65 -11.08
N VAL A 79 11.70 3.17 -12.00
CA VAL A 79 10.99 4.44 -11.86
C VAL A 79 9.79 4.26 -10.95
N ILE A 80 9.00 3.20 -11.17
CA ILE A 80 7.79 2.91 -10.40
C ILE A 80 8.13 2.67 -8.93
N SER A 81 9.19 1.90 -8.65
CA SER A 81 9.61 1.55 -7.28
C SER A 81 10.39 2.64 -6.57
N ASN A 82 10.74 3.74 -7.25
CA ASN A 82 11.44 4.88 -6.66
C ASN A 82 10.46 6.02 -6.40
N PRO A 83 10.07 6.29 -5.14
CA PRO A 83 9.06 7.29 -4.80
C PRO A 83 9.38 8.71 -5.29
N SER A 84 10.67 9.04 -5.44
CA SER A 84 11.13 10.33 -5.95
C SER A 84 11.00 10.44 -7.47
N LYS A 85 11.04 9.33 -8.20
CA LYS A 85 10.90 9.29 -9.67
C LYS A 85 9.46 8.99 -10.12
N SER A 86 8.73 8.18 -9.38
CA SER A 86 7.35 7.77 -9.71
C SER A 86 6.34 8.91 -9.58
N GLY A 87 6.72 10.02 -8.94
CA GLY A 87 5.82 11.12 -8.58
C GLY A 87 5.06 10.87 -7.27
N GLU A 88 5.25 9.71 -6.63
CA GLU A 88 4.60 9.35 -5.36
C GLU A 88 4.85 10.39 -4.26
N LEU A 89 6.11 10.79 -4.04
CA LEU A 89 6.43 11.79 -3.00
C LEU A 89 5.79 13.16 -3.29
N THR A 90 5.72 13.55 -4.56
CA THR A 90 5.09 14.82 -4.95
C THR A 90 3.59 14.78 -4.71
N ALA A 91 2.93 13.70 -5.16
CA ALA A 91 1.50 13.51 -4.95
C ALA A 91 1.16 13.42 -3.45
N MET A 92 1.98 12.70 -2.67
CA MET A 92 1.84 12.58 -1.22
C MET A 92 1.96 13.94 -0.54
N LEU A 93 3.00 14.73 -0.82
CA LEU A 93 3.19 16.06 -0.22
C LEU A 93 2.07 17.02 -0.58
N ALA A 94 1.60 16.99 -1.84
CA ALA A 94 0.49 17.82 -2.30
C ALA A 94 -0.84 17.45 -1.61
N GLY A 95 -1.09 16.14 -1.41
CA GLY A 95 -2.34 15.66 -0.83
C GLY A 95 -2.39 15.66 0.70
N PHE A 96 -1.28 15.33 1.36
CA PHE A 96 -1.25 15.00 2.79
C PHE A 96 -1.78 16.13 3.67
N LYS A 97 -1.29 17.37 3.48
CA LYS A 97 -1.71 18.53 4.28
C LYS A 97 -3.22 18.75 4.19
N THR A 98 -3.78 18.70 2.99
CA THR A 98 -5.21 18.94 2.76
C THR A 98 -6.04 17.81 3.37
N SER A 99 -5.71 16.56 3.06
CA SER A 99 -6.46 15.40 3.54
C SER A 99 -6.44 15.26 5.07
N VAL A 100 -5.30 15.49 5.71
CA VAL A 100 -5.19 15.45 7.18
C VAL A 100 -5.99 16.57 7.83
N ASN A 101 -5.94 17.79 7.29
CA ASN A 101 -6.71 18.91 7.82
C ASN A 101 -8.22 18.64 7.73
N ASP A 102 -8.69 18.15 6.59
CA ASP A 102 -10.11 17.86 6.39
C ASP A 102 -10.58 16.74 7.33
N TYR A 103 -9.77 15.69 7.49
CA TYR A 103 -10.05 14.62 8.45
C TYR A 103 -10.15 15.13 9.90
N LEU A 104 -9.16 15.92 10.36
CA LEU A 104 -9.11 16.42 11.74
C LEU A 104 -10.24 17.40 12.07
N LYS A 105 -10.69 18.18 11.09
CA LYS A 105 -11.84 19.07 11.24
C LYS A 105 -13.13 18.30 11.49
N ASP A 106 -13.30 17.16 10.83
CA ASP A 106 -14.50 16.32 10.93
C ASP A 106 -14.57 15.49 12.23
N LEU A 107 -13.50 15.42 13.02
CA LEU A 107 -13.49 14.65 14.28
C LEU A 107 -14.44 15.25 15.32
N VAL A 108 -15.21 14.39 16.00
CA VAL A 108 -16.11 14.83 17.07
C VAL A 108 -15.32 15.43 18.24
N SER A 109 -14.21 14.80 18.61
CA SER A 109 -13.30 15.27 19.65
C SER A 109 -11.85 15.12 19.18
N SER A 110 -11.07 16.18 19.32
CA SER A 110 -9.64 16.21 19.03
C SER A 110 -9.01 17.44 19.68
N LEU A 111 -7.78 17.28 20.19
CA LEU A 111 -6.96 18.40 20.69
C LEU A 111 -6.34 19.23 19.56
N VAL A 112 -6.33 18.70 18.34
CA VAL A 112 -5.73 19.33 17.14
C VAL A 112 -6.74 19.31 15.99
N ARG A 113 -6.78 20.38 15.18
CA ARG A 113 -7.72 20.53 14.06
C ARG A 113 -7.03 20.68 12.72
N SER A 114 -5.70 20.69 12.71
CA SER A 114 -4.89 20.82 11.51
C SER A 114 -3.49 20.24 11.70
N LEU A 115 -2.77 20.07 10.59
CA LEU A 115 -1.35 19.73 10.58
C LEU A 115 -0.50 20.78 11.32
N ALA A 116 -0.88 22.06 11.25
CA ALA A 116 -0.20 23.11 12.01
C ALA A 116 -0.36 22.91 13.52
N ASP A 117 -1.56 22.55 13.96
CA ASP A 117 -1.83 22.24 15.37
C ASP A 117 -1.06 21.00 15.82
N ILE A 118 -0.95 19.97 14.97
CA ILE A 118 -0.11 18.78 15.25
C ILE A 118 1.35 19.18 15.45
N ILE A 119 1.90 20.00 14.55
CA ILE A 119 3.30 20.45 14.67
C ILE A 119 3.50 21.24 15.97
N ALA A 120 2.61 22.18 16.28
CA ALA A 120 2.68 22.97 17.50
C ALA A 120 2.51 22.11 18.76
N PHE A 121 1.59 21.14 18.74
CA PHE A 121 1.39 20.19 19.82
C PHE A 121 2.64 19.35 20.06
N ASN A 122 3.25 18.79 19.00
CA ASN A 122 4.46 17.99 19.11
C ASN A 122 5.61 18.81 19.72
N GLN A 123 5.83 20.04 19.25
CA GLN A 123 6.86 20.95 19.77
C GLN A 123 6.67 21.32 21.24
N GLN A 124 5.42 21.37 21.71
CA GLN A 124 5.11 21.63 23.11
C GLN A 124 5.20 20.38 23.99
N ASN A 125 5.34 19.21 23.38
CA ASN A 125 5.33 17.90 24.04
C ASN A 125 6.49 17.01 23.56
N ASP A 126 7.67 17.59 23.29
CA ASP A 126 8.84 16.89 22.72
C ASP A 126 9.18 15.57 23.44
N ALA A 127 8.99 15.52 24.76
CA ALA A 127 9.22 14.33 25.58
C ALA A 127 8.27 13.15 25.24
N LEU A 128 7.07 13.40 24.69
CA LEU A 128 6.12 12.38 24.26
C LEU A 128 6.39 11.87 22.83
N VAL A 129 7.17 12.62 22.04
CA VAL A 129 7.41 12.35 20.61
C VAL A 129 8.77 11.68 20.36
N SER A 130 9.68 11.75 21.34
CA SER A 130 11.08 11.28 21.20
C SER A 130 11.32 9.82 21.65
N MET A 131 10.26 9.02 21.86
CA MET A 131 10.33 7.57 22.16
C MET A 131 10.19 6.73 20.90
#